data_AF-A0A2D6QXE1-F1
#
_entry.id   AF-A0A2D6QXE1-F1
#
_cell.length_a   1.000
_cell.length_b   1.000
_cell.length_c   1.000
_cell.angle_alpha   90.00
_cell.angle_beta   90.00
_cell.angle_gamma   90.00
#
_symmetry.space_group_name_H-M   'P 1'
#
loop_
_entity.id
_entity.type
_entity.pdbx_description
1 polymer ?
#
loop_
_entity_poly.entity_id
_entity_poly.type
_entity_poly.pdbx_seq_one_letter_code
_entity_poly.pdbx_strand_id
1 'polypeptide(L)'
;MSRTIAPRVALLLAITVDALAVQIEAAAEDGRRRPVIRLASARPEWRTRYWLTEPMRLPRGTVLEVTAILDSAVSTTETRCASRSTSLAPRPTSRRTEPDAPLREKSS
;
A
#
# COMPACT_ATOMS: atom_id res chain seq x y z
N MET A 1 -0.88 32.37 44.01
CA MET A 1 -1.83 31.38 43.46
C MET A 1 -1.22 30.78 42.20
N SER A 2 -0.58 29.62 42.29
CA SER A 2 0.08 28.98 41.13
C SER A 2 -0.97 28.28 40.27
N ARG A 3 -1.15 28.70 39.02
CA ARG A 3 -1.96 27.96 38.04
C ARG A 3 -1.16 26.74 37.59
N THR A 4 -1.63 25.54 37.93
CA THR A 4 -1.11 24.31 37.33
C THR A 4 -1.62 24.22 35.89
N ILE A 5 -0.75 24.48 34.93
CA ILE A 5 -1.04 24.28 33.51
C ILE A 5 -0.96 22.77 33.26
N ALA A 6 -2.12 22.13 33.11
CA ALA A 6 -2.14 20.73 32.66
C ALA A 6 -1.62 20.67 31.22
N PRO A 7 -0.60 19.85 30.91
CA PRO A 7 -0.10 19.73 29.55
C PRO A 7 -1.20 19.19 28.64
N ARG A 8 -1.50 19.90 27.55
CA ARG A 8 -2.39 19.42 26.49
C ARG A 8 -1.56 18.68 25.46
N VAL A 9 -1.93 17.42 25.22
CA VAL A 9 -1.35 16.62 24.14
C VAL A 9 -2.19 16.80 22.89
N ALA A 10 -1.52 16.88 21.75
CA ALA A 10 -2.15 16.84 20.44
C ALA A 10 -1.45 15.82 19.57
N LEU A 11 -2.21 15.18 18.69
CA LEU A 11 -1.70 14.20 17.73
C LEU A 11 -1.81 14.78 16.32
N LEU A 12 -0.74 14.67 15.55
CA LEU A 12 -0.73 14.99 14.12
C LEU A 12 -0.72 13.69 13.35
N LEU A 13 -1.79 13.41 12.63
CA LEU A 13 -1.86 12.24 11.78
C LEU A 13 -1.26 12.57 10.40
N ALA A 14 -0.29 11.77 9.98
CA ALA A 14 0.34 11.85 8.66
C ALA A 14 0.13 10.53 7.92
N ILE A 15 -0.93 10.48 7.10
CA ILE A 15 -1.21 9.37 6.17
C ILE A 15 -0.92 9.81 4.73
N THR A 16 -0.56 8.86 3.87
CA THR A 16 -0.24 9.09 2.46
C THR A 16 -1.29 8.53 1.50
N VAL A 17 -2.20 7.70 2.01
CA VAL A 17 -3.30 7.08 1.27
C VAL A 17 -4.60 7.28 2.03
N ASP A 18 -5.72 7.16 1.31
CA ASP A 18 -7.04 7.18 1.91
C ASP A 18 -7.24 6.01 2.88
N ALA A 19 -7.76 6.33 4.07
CA ALA A 19 -8.12 5.32 5.06
C ALA A 19 -9.62 5.42 5.39
N LEU A 20 -10.31 4.29 5.29
CA LEU A 20 -11.70 4.16 5.71
C LEU A 20 -11.87 4.48 7.20
N ALA A 21 -10.89 4.11 8.02
CA ALA A 21 -10.83 4.48 9.42
C ALA A 21 -9.39 4.53 9.93
N VAL A 22 -9.14 5.39 10.90
CA VAL A 22 -7.91 5.38 11.71
C VAL A 22 -8.29 5.37 13.17
N GLN A 23 -7.75 4.42 13.92
CA GLN A 23 -7.95 4.28 15.35
C GLN A 23 -6.61 4.30 16.07
N ILE A 24 -6.54 5.10 17.12
CA ILE A 24 -5.40 5.18 18.03
C ILE A 24 -5.87 4.73 19.40
N GLU A 25 -5.20 3.73 19.97
CA GLU A 25 -5.48 3.19 21.30
C GLU A 25 -4.28 3.33 22.21
N ALA A 26 -4.53 3.66 23.46
CA ALA A 26 -3.55 3.59 24.53
C ALA A 26 -3.65 2.20 25.16
N ALA A 27 -2.66 1.34 24.88
CA ALA A 27 -2.49 0.05 25.51
C ALA A 27 -1.58 0.21 26.74
N ALA A 28 -2.15 0.01 27.93
CA ALA A 28 -1.38 -0.03 29.16
C ALA A 28 -0.73 -1.41 29.35
N GLU A 29 0.35 -1.47 30.14
CA GLU A 29 1.05 -2.74 30.45
C GLU A 29 0.16 -3.76 31.17
N ASP A 30 -0.91 -3.30 31.83
CA ASP A 30 -1.95 -4.15 32.44
C ASP A 30 -2.89 -4.81 31.42
N GLY A 31 -2.68 -4.56 30.12
CA GLY A 31 -3.49 -5.07 29.01
C GLY A 31 -4.75 -4.25 28.73
N ARG A 32 -5.04 -3.20 29.50
CA ARG A 32 -6.21 -2.34 29.24
C ARG A 32 -5.94 -1.45 28.03
N ARG A 33 -6.92 -1.41 27.12
CA ARG A 33 -6.90 -0.55 25.94
C ARG A 33 -7.93 0.55 26.09
N ARG A 34 -7.53 1.79 25.79
CA ARG A 34 -8.43 2.96 25.79
C ARG A 34 -8.36 3.67 24.44
N PRO A 35 -9.50 3.92 23.77
CA PRO A 35 -9.48 4.69 22.54
C PRO A 35 -9.06 6.13 22.82
N VAL A 36 -8.08 6.62 22.06
CA VAL A 36 -7.55 8.00 22.15
C VAL A 36 -8.15 8.85 21.04
N ILE A 37 -8.08 8.36 19.80
CA ILE A 37 -8.64 9.00 18.62
C ILE A 37 -9.32 7.94 17.76
N ARG A 38 -10.49 8.28 17.21
CA ARG A 38 -11.15 7.54 16.14
C ARG A 38 -11.53 8.51 15.04
N LEU A 39 -11.01 8.28 13.84
CA LEU A 39 -11.30 9.06 12.65
C LEU A 39 -11.96 8.13 11.63
N ALA A 40 -13.11 8.55 11.11
CA ALA A 40 -13.74 7.93 9.96
C ALA A 40 -13.26 8.66 8.69
N SER A 41 -13.04 7.91 7.61
CA SER A 41 -12.71 8.42 6.28
C SER A 41 -11.54 9.43 6.29
N ALA A 42 -10.43 9.06 6.92
CA ALA A 42 -9.26 9.94 7.02
C ALA A 42 -8.61 10.12 5.64
N ARG A 43 -8.42 11.39 5.24
CA ARG A 43 -7.82 11.78 3.97
C ARG A 43 -6.41 12.34 4.14
N PRO A 44 -5.46 12.08 3.21
CA PRO A 44 -4.10 12.61 3.27
C PRO A 44 -4.01 14.14 3.33
N GLU A 45 -4.93 14.85 2.68
CA GLU A 45 -5.03 16.31 2.69
C GLU A 45 -5.46 16.89 4.05
N TRP A 46 -6.05 16.07 4.93
CA TRP A 46 -6.51 16.48 6.27
C TRP A 46 -5.39 16.39 7.31
N ARG A 47 -4.17 16.84 6.97
CA ARG A 47 -3.07 16.96 7.94
C ARG A 47 -3.41 18.01 8.99
N THR A 48 -4.16 17.59 9.98
CA THR A 48 -4.66 18.43 11.06
C THR A 48 -4.20 17.91 12.40
N ARG A 49 -4.08 18.83 13.35
CA ARG A 49 -3.71 18.55 14.72
C ARG A 49 -5.00 18.28 15.52
N TYR A 50 -5.13 17.06 16.01
CA TYR A 50 -6.26 16.64 16.82
C TYR A 50 -5.96 16.87 18.29
N TRP A 51 -6.82 17.65 18.94
CA TRP A 51 -6.78 17.90 20.38
C TRP A 51 -7.74 16.96 21.09
N LEU A 52 -7.30 16.40 22.20
CA LEU A 52 -8.20 15.64 23.07
C LEU A 52 -9.17 16.60 23.75
N THR A 53 -10.46 16.25 23.73
CA THR A 53 -11.51 17.01 24.42
C THR A 53 -11.21 17.13 25.91
N GLU A 54 -10.71 16.04 26.50
CA GLU A 54 -10.33 15.96 27.90
C GLU A 54 -8.85 15.54 28.02
N PRO A 55 -8.10 16.09 28.99
CA PRO A 55 -6.75 15.62 29.27
C PRO A 55 -6.75 14.13 29.64
N MET A 56 -6.08 13.31 28.84
CA MET A 56 -5.92 11.89 29.11
C MET A 56 -4.61 11.62 29.86
N ARG A 57 -4.68 10.86 30.96
CA ARG A 57 -3.49 10.36 31.65
C ARG A 57 -2.95 9.14 30.91
N LEU A 58 -1.71 9.24 30.45
CA LEU A 58 -0.94 8.15 29.87
C LEU A 58 0.16 7.78 30.87
N PRO A 59 -0.06 6.78 31.75
CA PRO A 59 0.96 6.35 32.68
C PRO A 59 2.20 5.83 31.93
N ARG A 60 3.35 5.85 32.60
CA ARG A 60 4.57 5.24 32.05
C ARG A 60 4.31 3.78 31.69
N GLY A 61 4.92 3.33 30.59
CA GLY A 61 4.69 2.01 30.01
C GLY A 61 3.51 1.94 29.04
N THR A 62 2.68 2.99 28.92
CA THR A 62 1.61 3.01 27.93
C THR A 62 2.17 3.07 26.50
N VAL A 63 1.73 2.15 25.65
CA VAL A 63 2.03 2.11 24.21
C VAL A 63 0.84 2.67 23.44
N LEU A 64 1.11 3.52 22.46
CA LEU A 64 0.08 3.98 21.52
C LEU A 64 0.05 3.05 20.31
N GLU A 65 -0.99 2.24 20.20
CA GLU A 65 -1.24 1.41 19.03
C GLU A 65 -2.06 2.19 18.00
N VAL A 66 -1.58 2.18 16.75
CA VAL A 66 -2.24 2.88 15.64
C VAL A 66 -2.65 1.86 14.59
N THR A 67 -3.93 1.84 14.25
CA THR A 67 -4.50 0.96 13.24
C THR A 67 -5.23 1.80 12.19
N ALA A 68 -4.90 1.56 10.92
CA ALA A 68 -5.60 2.15 9.78
C ALA A 68 -6.28 1.05 8.97
N ILE A 69 -7.56 1.24 8.66
CA ILE A 69 -8.30 0.42 7.72
C ILE A 69 -8.23 1.14 6.37
N LEU A 70 -7.53 0.54 5.41
CA LEU A 70 -7.34 1.12 4.09
C LEU A 70 -8.44 0.65 3.14
N ASP A 71 -8.80 1.50 2.19
CA ASP A 71 -9.65 1.08 1.07
C ASP A 71 -8.78 0.34 0.05
N SER A 72 -9.11 -0.92 -0.23
CA SER A 72 -8.39 -1.77 -1.17
C SER A 72 -8.73 -1.50 -2.64
N ALA A 73 -9.61 -0.55 -2.95
CA ALA A 73 -9.97 -0.20 -4.33
C ALA A 73 -8.84 0.49 -5.11
N VAL A 74 -7.70 0.81 -4.49
CA VAL A 74 -6.49 1.28 -5.20
C VAL A 74 -5.53 0.12 -5.50
N SER A 75 -6.02 -0.84 -6.26
CA SER A 75 -5.22 -1.71 -7.10
C SER A 75 -5.76 -1.51 -8.51
N THR A 76 -5.05 -0.97 -9.49
CA THR A 76 -3.84 -1.54 -10.08
C THR A 76 -3.36 -0.52 -11.12
N THR A 77 -2.21 0.13 -10.96
CA THR A 77 -1.47 0.61 -12.14
C THR A 77 -0.50 -0.48 -12.48
N GLU A 78 -1.02 -1.51 -13.15
CA GLU A 78 -0.19 -2.50 -13.81
C GLU A 78 0.58 -1.74 -14.89
N THR A 79 1.86 -1.43 -14.63
CA THR A 79 2.81 -1.26 -15.72
C THR A 79 2.95 -2.63 -16.35
N ARG A 80 2.04 -2.95 -17.28
CA ARG A 80 2.13 -4.08 -18.18
C ARG A 80 3.39 -3.87 -19.01
N CYS A 81 4.51 -4.43 -18.55
CA CYS A 81 5.71 -4.57 -19.35
C CYS A 81 5.41 -5.65 -20.39
N ALA A 82 4.94 -5.21 -21.56
CA ALA A 82 4.69 -6.07 -22.69
C ALA A 82 6.02 -6.69 -23.19
N SER A 83 6.12 -8.00 -23.03
CA SER A 83 6.69 -8.94 -24.00
C SER A 83 8.17 -8.79 -24.39
N ARG A 84 8.97 -9.80 -24.02
CA ARG A 84 9.60 -10.72 -24.98
C ARG A 84 10.29 -11.89 -24.25
N SER A 85 9.55 -12.98 -24.06
CA SER A 85 10.15 -14.31 -23.90
C SER A 85 10.39 -14.88 -25.30
N THR A 86 11.57 -14.67 -25.85
CA THR A 86 12.06 -15.44 -27.00
C THR A 86 12.31 -16.87 -26.52
N SER A 87 11.32 -17.73 -26.71
CA SER A 87 11.49 -19.19 -26.63
C SER A 87 12.37 -19.62 -27.80
N LEU A 88 13.66 -19.88 -27.54
CA LEU A 88 14.49 -20.67 -28.45
C LEU A 88 14.06 -22.14 -28.31
N ALA A 89 13.14 -22.58 -29.18
CA ALA A 89 12.93 -24.00 -29.43
C ALA A 89 14.00 -24.49 -30.43
N PRO A 90 14.70 -25.61 -30.18
CA PRO A 90 15.57 -26.22 -31.16
C PRO A 90 14.77 -26.81 -32.33
N ARG A 91 15.29 -26.59 -33.54
CA ARG A 91 14.74 -27.04 -34.83
C ARG A 91 14.38 -28.54 -34.83
N PRO A 92 13.17 -28.93 -35.27
CA PRO A 92 12.95 -30.29 -35.73
C PRO A 92 13.52 -30.44 -37.14
N THR A 93 14.52 -31.31 -37.29
CA THR A 93 14.95 -31.86 -38.58
C THR A 93 13.80 -32.68 -39.16
N SER A 94 13.17 -32.22 -40.23
CA SER A 94 12.31 -33.07 -41.04
C SER A 94 12.64 -32.91 -42.52
N ARG A 95 13.35 -33.94 -42.97
CA ARG A 95 13.55 -34.43 -44.33
C ARG A 95 12.25 -34.27 -45.13
N ARG A 96 12.27 -33.46 -46.19
CA ARG A 96 11.24 -33.50 -47.23
C ARG A 96 11.95 -33.74 -48.56
N THR A 97 11.79 -34.97 -49.04
CA THR A 97 11.99 -35.35 -50.44
C THR A 97 11.11 -34.47 -51.31
N GLU A 98 11.69 -33.75 -52.25
CA GLU A 98 10.96 -33.01 -53.28
C GLU A 98 11.31 -33.63 -54.64
N PRO A 99 10.34 -34.27 -55.32
CA PRO A 99 10.45 -34.57 -56.74
C PRO A 99 9.90 -33.39 -57.57
N ASP A 100 10.32 -33.40 -58.84
CA ASP A 100 9.75 -32.70 -59.98
C ASP A 100 10.35 -31.32 -60.34
N ALA A 101 11.07 -31.37 -61.47
CA ALA A 101 11.36 -30.28 -62.41
C ALA A 101 10.05 -29.58 -62.85
N PRO A 102 10.01 -28.39 -63.52
CA PRO A 102 10.82 -28.13 -64.71
C PRO A 102 11.17 -26.66 -65.05
N LEU A 103 11.97 -26.54 -66.13
CA LEU A 103 12.03 -25.47 -67.14
C LEU A 103 12.43 -24.05 -66.71
N ARG A 104 13.58 -23.56 -67.21
CA ARG A 104 13.62 -22.59 -68.33
C ARG A 104 15.03 -22.26 -68.85
N GLU A 105 15.15 -22.37 -70.17
CA GLU A 105 15.83 -21.48 -71.13
C GLU A 105 17.33 -21.18 -71.13
N LYS A 106 17.88 -21.42 -72.34
CA LYS A 106 18.87 -20.64 -73.12
C LYS A 106 20.32 -20.57 -72.61
N SER A 107 21.24 -21.16 -73.37
CA SER A 107 21.92 -20.45 -74.47
C SER A 107 23.02 -21.29 -75.14
N SER A 108 23.08 -21.13 -76.46
CA SER A 108 24.17 -21.41 -77.41
C SER A 108 24.37 -22.83 -77.93
#